data_AF-A0A3D0HKW4-F1
#
_entry.id   AF-A0A3D0HKW4-F1
#
_cell.length_a   1.000
_cell.length_b   1.000
_cell.length_c   1.000
_cell.angle_alpha   90.00
_cell.angle_beta   90.00
_cell.angle_gamma   90.00
#
_symmetry.space_group_name_H-M   'P 1'
#
loop_
_entity.id
_entity.type
_entity.pdbx_description
1 polymer ?
#
loop_
_entity_poly.entity_id
_entity_poly.type
_entity_poly.pdbx_seq_one_letter_code
_entity_poly.pdbx_strand_id
1 'polypeptide(L)' 'LVDEEKGVYNEDGSVNINPDSLKVLENCYVEPALAEAEPGDRFQFMRTGYFCVDTKDTTEGHQV' A
#
# COMPACT_ATOMS: atom_id res chain seq x y z
N LEU A 1 7.94 4.28 9.20
CA LEU A 1 6.69 4.43 9.97
C LEU A 1 6.83 5.48 11.06
N VAL A 2 7.98 5.55 11.71
CA VAL A 2 8.34 6.65 12.63
C VAL A 2 9.27 7.60 11.89
N ASP A 3 9.14 8.91 12.11
CA ASP A 3 10.04 9.92 11.55
C ASP A 3 11.39 9.87 12.30
N GLU A 4 12.44 9.38 11.63
CA GLU A 4 13.75 9.12 12.26
C GLU A 4 14.42 10.39 12.81
N GLU A 5 14.07 11.57 12.27
CA GLU A 5 14.62 12.84 12.76
C GLU A 5 13.95 13.33 14.05
N LYS A 6 12.73 12.87 14.35
CA LYS A 6 11.94 13.33 15.51
C LYS A 6 11.90 12.34 16.68
N GLY A 7 12.50 11.16 16.53
CA GLY A 7 12.48 10.11 17.56
C GLY A 7 11.15 9.37 17.65
N VAL A 8 11.11 8.28 18.42
CA VAL A 8 9.97 7.34 18.43
C VAL A 8 8.72 7.91 19.12
N TYR A 9 8.91 8.82 20.07
CA TYR A 9 7.85 9.36 20.92
C TYR A 9 7.81 10.89 20.88
N ASN A 10 6.60 11.44 20.87
CA ASN A 10 6.35 12.87 21.07
C ASN A 10 6.43 13.22 22.57
N GLU A 11 6.43 14.52 22.89
CA GLU A 11 6.51 15.02 24.28
C GLU A 11 5.34 14.55 25.17
N ASP A 12 4.22 14.15 24.57
CA ASP A 12 3.02 13.63 25.24
C ASP A 12 3.02 12.08 25.41
N GLY A 13 4.09 11.40 24.97
CA GLY A 13 4.22 9.94 25.02
C GLY A 13 3.52 9.19 23.88
N SER A 14 2.90 9.88 22.92
CA SER A 14 2.35 9.28 21.71
C SER A 14 3.46 8.87 20.73
N VAL A 15 3.20 7.85 19.90
CA VAL A 15 4.16 7.40 18.87
C VAL A 15 4.18 8.40 17.72
N ASN A 16 5.37 8.80 17.30
CA ASN A 16 5.56 9.74 16.20
C ASN A 16 5.37 9.06 14.83
N ILE A 17 4.12 8.82 14.45
CA ILE A 17 3.79 8.13 13.19
C ILE A 17 3.95 9.09 12.01
N ASN A 18 4.62 8.63 10.96
CA ASN A 18 4.71 9.33 9.68
C ASN A 18 3.30 9.42 9.06
N PRO A 19 2.75 10.63 8.86
CA PRO A 19 1.44 10.81 8.24
C PRO A 19 1.38 10.29 6.79
N ASP A 20 2.51 10.25 6.09
CA ASP A 20 2.63 9.74 4.71
C ASP A 20 2.95 8.24 4.65
N SER A 21 2.80 7.51 5.76
CA SER A 21 3.11 6.08 5.83
C SER A 21 2.17 5.19 5.01
N LEU A 22 0.97 5.70 4.67
CA LEU A 22 -0.01 5.02 3.85
C LEU A 22 -0.68 6.03 2.94
N LYS A 23 -0.70 5.73 1.64
CA LYS A 23 -1.46 6.50 0.65
C LYS A 23 -2.34 5.55 -0.14
N VAL A 24 -3.64 5.66 0.06
CA VAL A 24 -4.64 4.93 -0.73
C VAL A 24 -4.93 5.75 -1.98
N LEU A 25 -4.75 5.15 -3.15
CA LEU A 25 -5.02 5.77 -4.45
C LEU A 25 -6.21 5.06 -5.09
N GLU A 26 -7.32 5.78 -5.25
CA GLU A 26 -8.53 5.25 -5.88
C GLU A 26 -8.51 5.49 -7.39
N ASN A 27 -9.26 4.67 -8.15
CA ASN A 27 -9.41 4.78 -9.60
C ASN A 27 -8.08 4.71 -10.37
N CYS A 28 -7.14 3.89 -9.90
CA CYS A 28 -5.89 3.63 -10.61
C CYS A 28 -6.14 2.77 -11.85
N TYR A 29 -5.39 3.03 -12.92
CA TYR A 29 -5.39 2.19 -14.11
C TYR A 29 -4.23 1.20 -14.05
N VAL A 30 -4.55 -0.06 -14.30
CA VAL A 30 -3.59 -1.16 -14.41
C VAL A 30 -3.78 -1.88 -15.75
N GLU A 31 -2.82 -2.71 -16.12
CA GLU A 31 -2.90 -3.49 -17.35
C GLU A 31 -4.06 -4.51 -17.28
N PRO A 32 -4.79 -4.76 -18.39
CA PRO A 32 -5.88 -5.73 -18.41
C PRO A 32 -5.48 -7.15 -18.01
N ALA A 33 -4.20 -7.51 -18.15
CA ALA A 33 -3.67 -8.82 -17.76
C ALA A 33 -3.80 -9.09 -16.25
N LEU A 34 -3.92 -8.05 -15.43
CA LEU A 34 -4.10 -8.18 -13.98
C LEU A 34 -5.53 -8.50 -13.58
N ALA A 35 -6.50 -8.44 -14.50
CA ALA A 35 -7.92 -8.68 -14.20
C ALA A 35 -8.20 -10.10 -13.68
N GLU A 36 -7.33 -11.07 -13.98
CA GLU A 36 -7.43 -12.46 -13.50
C GLU A 36 -6.43 -12.79 -12.38
N ALA A 37 -5.72 -11.79 -11.83
CA ALA A 37 -4.76 -11.99 -10.76
C ALA A 37 -5.44 -12.50 -9.47
N GLU A 38 -4.81 -13.47 -8.83
CA GLU A 38 -5.31 -14.09 -7.60
C GLU A 38 -4.81 -13.34 -6.36
N PRO A 39 -5.55 -13.38 -5.23
CA PRO A 39 -5.09 -12.78 -3.99
C PRO A 39 -3.72 -13.33 -3.56
N GLY A 40 -2.76 -12.44 -3.32
CA GLY A 40 -1.39 -12.79 -2.98
C GLY A 40 -0.40 -12.86 -4.16
N ASP A 41 -0.88 -12.76 -5.40
CA ASP A 41 -0.02 -12.60 -6.57
C ASP A 41 0.82 -11.34 -6.47
N ARG A 42 2.04 -11.39 -7.03
CA ARG A 42 3.06 -10.34 -6.90
C ARG A 42 3.52 -9.86 -8.25
N PHE A 43 3.59 -8.54 -8.41
CA PHE A 43 3.91 -7.87 -9.66
C PHE A 43 4.96 -6.78 -9.46
N GLN A 44 5.72 -6.52 -10.52
CA GLN A 44 6.64 -5.39 -10.58
C GLN A 44 6.12 -4.38 -11.59
N PHE A 45 5.69 -3.22 -11.11
CA PHE A 45 5.34 -2.10 -11.97
C PHE A 45 6.58 -1.28 -12.28
N MET A 46 6.90 -1.15 -13.57
CA MET A 46 8.10 -0.46 -14.00
C MET A 46 8.16 0.97 -13.41
N ARG A 47 9.30 1.28 -12.77
CA ARG A 47 9.60 2.57 -12.13
C ARG A 47 8.68 2.98 -10.97
N THR A 48 7.74 2.13 -10.56
CA THR A 48 6.82 2.41 -9.45
C THR A 48 7.16 1.56 -8.23
N GLY A 49 7.45 0.27 -8.42
CA GLY A 49 7.83 -0.63 -7.33
C GLY A 49 7.26 -2.03 -7.48
N TYR A 50 7.18 -2.74 -6.36
CA TYR A 50 6.60 -4.07 -6.23
C TYR A 50 5.26 -3.98 -5.52
N PHE A 51 4.26 -4.69 -6.06
CA PHE A 51 2.90 -4.69 -5.58
C PHE A 51 2.39 -6.12 -5.48
N CYS A 52 1.38 -6.34 -4.64
CA CYS A 52 0.67 -7.61 -4.57
C CYS A 52 -0.82 -7.38 -4.43
N VAL A 53 -1.61 -8.32 -4.93
CA VAL A 53 -3.07 -8.31 -4.72
C VAL A 53 -3.37 -8.59 -3.26
N ASP A 54 -4.12 -7.73 -2.61
CA ASP A 54 -4.50 -7.82 -1.21
C ASP A 54 -5.32 -9.09 -0.96
N THR A 55 -4.97 -9.80 0.11
CA THR A 55 -5.56 -11.12 0.43
C THR A 55 -6.86 -11.04 1.22
N LYS A 56 -7.22 -9.86 1.72
CA LYS A 56 -8.35 -9.63 2.61
C LYS A 56 -9.44 -8.79 1.95
N ASP A 57 -9.04 -7.76 1.22
CA ASP A 57 -9.96 -6.72 0.72
C ASP A 57 -10.28 -6.88 -0.78
N THR A 58 -9.52 -7.71 -1.52
CA THR A 58 -9.84 -8.04 -2.92
C THR A 58 -11.12 -8.85 -3.04
N THR A 59 -12.00 -8.43 -3.94
CA THR A 59 -13.25 -9.13 -4.31
C THR A 59 -13.44 -9.17 -5.83
N GLU A 60 -14.34 -10.04 -6.30
CA GLU A 60 -14.68 -10.13 -7.73
C GLU A 60 -15.28 -8.79 -8.21
N GLY A 61 -14.51 -8.04 -9.01
CA GLY A 61 -14.87 -6.69 -9.48
C GLY A 61 -14.23 -5.53 -8.71
N HIS A 62 -13.47 -5.80 -7.64
CA HIS A 62 -12.70 -4.81 -6.90
C HIS A 62 -11.36 -5.42 -6.45
N GLN A 63 -10.34 -5.30 -7.31
CA GLN A 63 -8.97 -5.70 -7.00
C GLN A 63 -8.23 -4.58 -6.27
N VAL A 64 -7.56 -4.95 -5.18
CA VAL A 64 -6.80 -4.04 -4.31
C VAL A 64 -5.38 -4.53 -4.17
#